data_AF-A0A2R4JV39-F1
#
_entry.id   AF-A0A2R4JV39-F1
#
_cell.length_a   1.000
_cell.length_b   1.000
_cell.length_c   1.000
_cell.angle_alpha   90.00
_cell.angle_beta   90.00
_cell.angle_gamma   90.00
#
_symmetry.space_group_name_H-M   'P 1'
#
loop_
_entity.id
_entity.type
_entity.pdbx_description
1 polymer ?
#
loop_
_entity_poly.entity_id
_entity_poly.type
_entity_poly.pdbx_seq_one_letter_code
_entity_poly.pdbx_strand_id
1 'polypeptide(L)'
;MAAKIEVDPETGCWLWTGSCNGKGQSGYGQVSYEGKTQLVHRVVFRLLVGEIPEGFQVRHADPWGRHFTLCCNRDHLEAVPKKEALRRRDWERARARRTHCPHGHAYTPENSYLDPRGFRQCRTCCAERVRSRRVPMTV
;
A
#
# COMPACT_ATOMS: atom_id res chain seq x y z
N MET A 1 1.61 10.94 24.47
CA MET A 1 2.31 10.27 23.36
C MET A 1 1.58 10.63 22.08
N ALA A 2 2.23 11.33 21.14
CA ALA A 2 1.60 11.63 19.86
C ALA A 2 1.30 10.33 19.10
N ALA A 3 0.09 10.21 18.55
CA ALA A 3 -0.25 9.09 17.69
C ALA A 3 0.69 9.10 16.47
N LYS A 4 1.44 8.02 16.25
CA LYS A 4 2.39 7.87 15.12
C LYS A 4 1.73 7.26 13.88
N ILE A 5 0.41 7.38 13.80
CA ILE A 5 -0.42 6.81 12.76
C ILE A 5 -1.31 7.93 12.23
N GLU A 6 -1.16 8.22 10.95
CA GLU A 6 -2.04 9.12 10.20
C GLU A 6 -2.99 8.30 9.33
N VAL A 7 -4.28 8.63 9.38
CA VAL A 7 -5.28 7.95 8.54
C VAL A 7 -5.42 8.73 7.24
N ASP A 8 -5.15 8.07 6.12
CA ASP A 8 -5.38 8.63 4.79
C ASP A 8 -6.85 8.42 4.40
N PRO A 9 -7.67 9.48 4.30
CA PRO A 9 -9.10 9.36 4.03
C PRO A 9 -9.41 8.86 2.61
N GLU A 10 -8.51 9.02 1.64
CA GLU A 10 -8.73 8.57 0.26
C GLU A 10 -8.52 7.06 0.11
N THR A 11 -7.59 6.50 0.88
CA THR A 11 -7.22 5.10 0.76
C THR A 11 -7.67 4.26 1.94
N GLY A 12 -8.03 4.87 3.08
CA GLY A 12 -8.26 4.18 4.35
C GLY A 12 -6.98 3.65 4.99
N CYS A 13 -5.79 3.99 4.48
CA CYS A 13 -4.53 3.50 5.03
C CYS A 13 -4.24 4.15 6.39
N TRP A 14 -3.68 3.35 7.29
CA TRP A 14 -3.10 3.82 8.54
C TRP A 14 -1.59 3.95 8.35
N LEU A 15 -1.16 5.14 7.93
CA LEU A 15 0.21 5.43 7.57
C LEU A 15 1.07 5.64 8.82
N TRP A 16 2.09 4.81 8.98
CA TRP A 16 3.07 4.96 10.04
C TRP A 16 4.00 6.15 9.76
N THR A 17 4.09 7.08 10.71
CA THR A 17 4.94 8.28 10.62
C THR A 17 6.21 8.20 11.48
N GLY A 18 6.44 7.05 12.14
CA GLY A 18 7.62 6.80 12.97
C GLY A 18 8.82 6.23 12.20
N SER A 19 9.73 5.58 12.92
CA SER A 19 10.90 4.95 12.33
C SER A 19 10.52 3.83 11.36
N CYS A 20 11.32 3.63 10.33
CA CYS A 20 11.17 2.54 9.37
C CYS A 20 12.52 1.90 9.06
N ASN A 21 12.50 0.66 8.55
CA ASN A 21 13.72 -0.11 8.26
C ASN A 21 14.33 0.16 6.87
N GLY A 22 13.90 1.22 6.18
CA GLY A 22 14.33 1.54 4.82
C GLY A 22 14.60 3.04 4.64
N LYS A 23 14.96 3.45 3.43
CA LYS A 23 15.15 4.86 3.09
C LYS A 23 13.83 5.47 2.61
N GLY A 24 13.29 6.42 3.36
CA GLY A 24 12.01 7.07 3.04
C GLY A 24 10.83 6.10 3.04
N GLN A 25 9.90 6.25 2.09
CA GLN A 25 8.67 5.46 1.99
C GLN A 25 8.86 4.01 1.51
N SER A 26 10.10 3.56 1.30
CA SER A 26 10.41 2.20 0.81
C SER A 26 10.56 1.15 1.92
N GLY A 27 10.58 1.59 3.18
CA GLY A 27 10.72 0.73 4.35
C GLY A 27 9.39 0.38 5.02
N TYR A 28 9.42 -0.66 5.86
CA TYR A 28 8.35 -0.99 6.78
C TYR A 28 8.49 -0.21 8.08
N GLY A 29 7.37 0.29 8.59
CA GLY A 29 7.32 0.94 9.89
C GLY A 29 7.80 0.00 11.01
N GLN A 30 8.54 0.56 11.96
CA GLN A 30 9.09 -0.15 13.11
C GLN A 30 8.62 0.49 14.41
N VAL A 31 8.35 -0.35 15.41
CA VAL A 31 7.97 0.08 16.75
C VAL A 31 8.62 -0.83 17.78
N SER A 32 8.96 -0.28 18.94
CA SER A 32 9.35 -1.09 20.10
C SER A 32 8.09 -1.64 20.76
N TYR A 33 7.95 -2.96 20.77
CA TYR A 33 6.83 -3.67 21.37
C TYR A 33 7.37 -4.93 22.06
N GLU A 34 7.02 -5.12 23.34
CA GLU A 34 7.53 -6.21 24.19
C GLU A 34 9.06 -6.24 24.29
N GLY A 35 9.69 -5.07 24.42
CA GLY A 35 11.14 -4.92 24.55
C GLY A 35 11.94 -5.24 23.28
N LYS A 36 11.26 -5.46 22.14
CA LYS A 36 11.89 -5.78 20.85
C LYS A 36 11.41 -4.83 19.76
N THR A 37 12.30 -4.50 18.82
CA THR A 37 11.92 -3.79 17.60
C THR A 37 11.14 -4.74 16.68
N GLN A 38 9.88 -4.41 16.40
CA GLN A 38 8.99 -5.21 15.57
C GLN A 38 8.38 -4.37 14.44
N LEU A 39 7.93 -5.05 13.38
CA LEU A 39 7.25 -4.39 12.26
C LEU A 39 5.85 -3.97 12.69
N VAL A 40 5.53 -2.69 12.48
CA VAL A 40 4.28 -2.07 12.94
C VAL A 40 3.06 -2.83 12.44
N HIS A 41 3.02 -3.16 11.14
CA HIS A 41 1.88 -3.88 10.57
C HIS A 41 1.67 -5.28 11.21
N ARG A 42 2.73 -5.96 11.66
CA ARG A 42 2.60 -7.25 12.37
C ARG A 42 2.09 -7.06 13.79
N VAL A 43 2.55 -6.02 14.47
CA VAL A 43 2.08 -5.67 15.83
C VAL A 43 0.61 -5.32 15.78
N VAL A 44 0.19 -4.44 14.86
CA VAL A 44 -1.21 -4.06 14.70
C VAL A 44 -2.09 -5.26 14.33
N PHE A 45 -1.63 -6.12 13.43
CA PHE A 45 -2.34 -7.37 13.12
C PHE A 45 -2.54 -8.25 14.37
N ARG A 46 -1.49 -8.44 15.17
CA ARG A 46 -1.59 -9.21 16.43
C ARG A 46 -2.59 -8.63 17.40
N LEU A 47 -2.59 -7.32 17.56
CA LEU A 47 -3.46 -6.62 18.51
C LEU A 47 -4.93 -6.59 18.07
N LEU A 48 -5.21 -6.51 16.76
CA LEU A 48 -6.56 -6.27 16.25
C LEU A 48 -7.19 -7.43 15.48
N VAL A 49 -6.41 -8.45 15.13
CA VAL A 49 -6.86 -9.66 14.42
C VAL A 49 -6.57 -10.89 15.25
N GLY A 50 -5.35 -11.00 15.77
CA GLY A 50 -4.93 -12.10 16.64
C GLY A 50 -3.57 -12.65 16.26
N GLU A 51 -3.18 -13.75 16.91
CA GLU A 51 -1.87 -14.35 16.70
C GLU A 51 -1.63 -14.73 15.23
N ILE A 52 -0.39 -14.54 14.77
CA ILE A 52 0.03 -14.95 13.43
C ILE A 52 0.47 -16.41 13.56
N PRO A 53 -0.21 -17.37 12.91
CA PRO A 53 0.12 -18.79 13.06
C PRO A 53 1.56 -19.08 12.62
N GLU A 54 2.15 -20.14 13.19
CA GLU A 54 3.50 -20.55 12.81
C GLU A 54 3.57 -20.88 11.31
N GLY A 55 4.61 -20.38 10.65
CA GLY A 55 4.77 -20.54 9.20
C GLY A 55 3.94 -19.57 8.35
N PHE A 56 3.21 -18.63 8.94
CA PHE A 56 2.48 -17.57 8.22
C PHE A 56 3.26 -16.24 8.23
N GLN A 57 2.99 -15.42 7.23
CA GLN A 57 3.48 -14.04 7.13
C GLN A 57 2.32 -13.09 6.87
N VAL A 58 2.37 -11.93 7.53
CA VAL A 58 1.42 -10.85 7.27
C VAL A 58 1.90 -10.08 6.06
N ARG A 59 1.02 -9.90 5.08
CA ARG A 59 1.26 -9.11 3.87
C ARG A 59 0.26 -7.97 3.78
N HIS A 60 0.61 -6.92 3.04
CA HIS A 60 -0.36 -5.95 2.55
C HIS A 60 -1.22 -6.58 1.46
N ALA A 61 -2.51 -6.72 1.73
CA ALA A 61 -3.53 -7.28 0.85
C ALA A 61 -4.60 -6.21 0.54
N ASP A 62 -4.15 -5.05 0.06
CA ASP A 62 -5.06 -3.97 -0.31
C ASP A 62 -5.82 -4.35 -1.62
N PRO A 63 -7.17 -4.27 -1.64
CA PRO A 63 -7.97 -4.59 -2.83
C PRO A 63 -7.70 -3.65 -4.01
N TRP A 64 -7.25 -2.42 -3.74
CA TRP A 64 -6.81 -1.45 -4.75
C TRP A 64 -5.37 -1.67 -5.20
N GLY A 65 -4.70 -2.67 -4.61
CA GLY A 65 -3.27 -2.99 -4.61
C GLY A 65 -2.37 -1.77 -4.73
N ARG A 66 -2.60 -0.82 -3.83
CA ARG A 66 -1.62 0.18 -3.39
C ARG A 66 -0.83 -0.44 -2.24
N HIS A 67 0.46 -0.68 -2.47
CA HIS A 67 1.34 -1.25 -1.45
C HIS A 67 2.12 -0.13 -0.76
N PHE A 68 1.51 0.45 0.27
CA PHE A 68 2.24 1.30 1.19
C PHE A 68 2.86 0.40 2.26
N THR A 69 4.17 0.23 2.23
CA THR A 69 4.92 -0.54 3.24
C THR A 69 4.77 0.04 4.65
N LEU A 70 4.41 1.31 4.74
CA LEU A 70 4.10 2.03 5.97
C LEU A 70 2.64 1.86 6.45
N CYS A 71 1.74 1.30 5.64
CA CYS A 71 0.38 1.06 6.08
C CYS A 71 0.35 -0.04 7.14
N CYS A 72 -0.43 0.16 8.19
CA CYS A 72 -0.65 -0.83 9.25
C CYS A 72 -2.13 -1.12 9.52
N ASN A 73 -3.04 -0.69 8.62
CA ASN A 73 -4.47 -0.95 8.77
C ASN A 73 -4.74 -2.46 8.71
N ARG A 74 -5.40 -3.00 9.75
CA ARG A 74 -5.79 -4.42 9.84
C ARG A 74 -6.55 -4.91 8.62
N ASP A 75 -7.41 -4.08 8.03
CA ASP A 75 -8.28 -4.46 6.92
C ASP A 75 -7.51 -4.52 5.58
N HIS A 76 -6.30 -3.97 5.55
CA HIS A 76 -5.37 -4.05 4.42
C HIS A 76 -4.27 -5.09 4.63
N LEU A 77 -4.41 -5.94 5.66
CA LEU A 77 -3.42 -6.95 6.01
C LEU A 77 -4.05 -8.34 5.97
N GLU A 78 -3.26 -9.32 5.54
CA GLU A 78 -3.67 -10.71 5.48
C GLU A 78 -2.52 -11.61 5.96
N ALA A 79 -2.82 -12.58 6.81
CA ALA A 79 -1.88 -13.63 7.18
C ALA A 79 -1.95 -14.77 6.16
N VAL A 80 -0.88 -14.99 5.41
CA VAL A 80 -0.80 -16.06 4.41
C VAL A 80 0.32 -17.05 4.75
N PRO A 81 0.22 -18.33 4.35
CA PRO A 81 1.33 -19.26 4.49
C PRO A 81 2.60 -18.74 3.81
N LYS A 82 3.76 -18.86 4.45
CA LYS A 82 5.05 -18.38 3.91
C LYS A 82 5.36 -18.92 2.52
N LYS A 83 4.96 -20.17 2.24
CA LYS A 83 5.11 -20.80 0.92
C LYS A 83 4.24 -20.14 -0.15
N GLU A 84 3.07 -19.60 0.21
CA GLU A 84 2.15 -18.91 -0.70
C GLU A 84 2.53 -17.44 -0.88
N ALA A 85 3.03 -16.80 0.18
CA ALA A 85 3.59 -15.44 0.14
C ALA A 85 4.67 -15.31 -0.95
N LEU A 86 5.49 -16.36 -1.13
CA LEU A 86 6.57 -16.43 -2.10
C LEU A 86 6.11 -16.87 -3.51
N ARG A 87 4.96 -17.54 -3.65
CA ARG A 87 4.50 -18.16 -4.91
C ARG A 87 3.57 -17.30 -5.76
N ARG A 88 2.95 -16.24 -5.22
CA ARG A 88 1.88 -15.53 -5.95
C ARG A 88 2.40 -14.53 -7.00
N ARG A 89 2.49 -15.04 -8.24
CA ARG A 89 2.23 -14.32 -9.52
C ARG A 89 0.81 -13.72 -9.62
N ASP A 90 0.00 -13.76 -8.56
CA ASP A 90 -1.36 -13.21 -8.56
C ASP A 90 -1.43 -11.69 -8.65
N TRP A 91 -0.32 -10.97 -8.46
CA TRP A 91 -0.29 -9.53 -8.62
C TRP A 91 -0.42 -9.09 -10.07
N GLU A 92 0.25 -9.76 -11.00
CA GLU A 92 0.08 -9.49 -12.44
C GLU A 92 -1.36 -9.75 -12.86
N ARG A 93 -1.97 -10.84 -12.35
CA ARG A 93 -3.34 -11.22 -12.67
C ARG A 93 -4.37 -10.28 -12.04
N ALA A 94 -4.21 -9.92 -10.77
CA ALA A 94 -5.07 -8.95 -10.08
C ALA A 94 -4.95 -7.56 -10.72
N ARG A 95 -3.75 -7.16 -11.12
CA ARG A 95 -3.51 -5.89 -11.81
C ARG A 95 -4.10 -5.86 -13.22
N ALA A 96 -3.99 -6.96 -13.97
CA ALA A 96 -4.60 -7.10 -15.27
C ALA A 96 -6.14 -7.11 -15.20
N ARG A 97 -6.71 -7.61 -14.09
CA ARG A 97 -8.16 -7.64 -13.84
C ARG A 97 -8.75 -6.31 -13.37
N ARG A 98 -7.93 -5.29 -13.05
CA ARG A 98 -8.45 -3.99 -12.64
C ARG A 98 -9.16 -3.32 -13.79
N THR A 99 -10.40 -2.93 -13.54
CA THR A 99 -11.22 -2.18 -14.50
C THR A 99 -11.13 -0.67 -14.29
N HIS A 100 -10.63 -0.21 -13.14
CA HIS A 100 -10.54 1.21 -12.79
C HIS A 100 -9.20 1.53 -12.10
N CYS A 101 -8.75 2.77 -12.25
CA CYS A 101 -7.56 3.30 -11.61
C CYS A 101 -7.82 3.69 -10.14
N PRO A 102 -6.78 3.99 -9.35
CA PRO A 102 -6.93 4.40 -7.94
C PRO A 102 -7.80 5.64 -7.70
N HIS A 103 -7.99 6.50 -8.71
CA HIS A 103 -8.87 7.67 -8.67
C HIS A 103 -10.27 7.39 -9.26
N GLY A 104 -10.61 6.13 -9.52
CA GLY A 104 -11.93 5.72 -10.02
C GLY A 104 -12.11 5.83 -11.53
N HIS A 105 -11.10 6.24 -12.31
CA HIS A 105 -11.22 6.31 -13.76
C HIS A 105 -11.14 4.93 -14.42
N ALA A 106 -12.07 4.61 -15.31
CA ALA A 106 -12.08 3.33 -16.04
C ALA A 106 -10.82 3.13 -16.89
N TYR A 107 -10.25 1.92 -16.85
CA TYR A 107 -9.16 1.48 -17.71
C TYR A 107 -9.71 1.00 -19.05
N THR A 108 -10.03 1.94 -19.93
CA THR A 108 -10.37 1.67 -21.33
C THR A 108 -9.14 1.84 -22.23
N PRO A 109 -9.14 1.37 -23.49
CA PRO A 109 -8.06 1.62 -24.44
C PRO A 109 -7.76 3.11 -24.62
N GLU A 110 -8.77 3.97 -24.50
CA GLU A 110 -8.68 5.42 -24.65
C GLU A 110 -8.12 6.08 -23.38
N ASN A 111 -8.41 5.52 -22.20
CA ASN A 111 -8.02 6.11 -20.92
C ASN A 111 -6.87 5.38 -20.19
N SER A 112 -6.22 4.42 -20.84
CA SER A 112 -5.11 3.68 -20.24
C SER A 112 -3.97 3.38 -21.21
N TYR A 113 -2.74 3.42 -20.72
CA TYR A 113 -1.54 3.04 -21.46
C TYR A 113 -0.57 2.24 -20.58
N LEU A 114 0.36 1.51 -21.17
CA LEU A 114 1.45 0.84 -20.45
C LEU A 114 2.71 1.71 -20.50
N ASP A 115 3.35 1.92 -19.36
CA ASP A 115 4.65 2.60 -19.31
C ASP A 115 5.81 1.64 -19.71
N PRO A 116 7.03 2.14 -19.95
CA PRO A 116 8.18 1.30 -20.31
C PRO A 116 8.55 0.24 -19.27
N ARG A 117 8.04 0.36 -18.03
CA ARG A 117 8.24 -0.61 -16.96
C ARG A 117 7.13 -1.66 -16.91
N GLY A 118 6.16 -1.61 -17.83
CA GLY A 118 5.01 -2.51 -17.91
C GLY A 118 3.85 -2.14 -16.98
N PHE A 119 3.82 -0.93 -16.42
CA PHE A 119 2.80 -0.48 -15.47
C PHE A 119 1.64 0.20 -16.23
N ARG A 120 0.40 -0.24 -15.99
CA ARG A 120 -0.81 0.42 -16.54
C ARG A 120 -1.05 1.76 -15.85
N GLN A 121 -1.04 2.82 -16.65
CA GLN A 121 -1.26 4.20 -16.23
C GLN A 121 -2.58 4.73 -16.78
N CYS A 122 -3.24 5.59 -16.00
CA CYS A 122 -4.47 6.27 -16.41
C CYS A 122 -4.14 7.60 -17.09
N ARG A 123 -4.70 7.84 -18.28
CA ARG A 123 -4.46 9.07 -19.04
C ARG A 123 -5.12 10.28 -18.36
N THR A 124 -6.33 10.15 -17.81
CA THR A 124 -6.97 11.22 -17.03
C THR A 124 -6.12 11.67 -15.85
N CYS A 125 -5.66 10.74 -15.01
CA CYS A 125 -4.78 11.07 -13.87
C CYS A 125 -3.47 11.73 -14.32
N CYS A 126 -2.93 11.30 -15.47
CA CYS A 126 -1.72 11.90 -16.01
C CYS A 126 -1.96 13.35 -16.48
N ALA A 127 -3.10 13.61 -17.13
CA ALA A 127 -3.49 14.95 -17.54
C ALA A 127 -3.73 15.88 -16.36
N GLU A 128 -4.43 15.41 -15.31
CA GLU A 128 -4.65 16.15 -14.06
C GLU A 128 -3.33 16.52 -13.38
N ARG A 129 -2.40 15.58 -13.28
CA ARG A 129 -1.07 15.82 -12.70
C ARG A 129 -0.26 16.86 -13.49
N VAL A 130 -0.35 16.83 -14.83
CA VAL A 130 0.30 17.84 -15.68
C VAL A 130 -0.35 19.22 -15.50
N ARG A 131 -1.69 19.28 -15.41
CA ARG A 131 -2.42 20.54 -15.16
C ARG A 131 -2.03 21.15 -13.81
N SER A 132 -2.02 20.35 -12.75
CA SER A 132 -1.62 20.78 -11.40
C SER A 132 -0.17 21.31 -11.35
N ARG A 133 0.75 20.73 -12.14
CA ARG A 133 2.14 21.21 -12.25
C ARG A 133 2.32 22.48 -13.08
N ARG A 134 1.33 22.85 -13.90
CA ARG A 134 1.37 24.03 -14.77
C ARG A 134 0.68 25.25 -14.15
N VAL A 135 0.00 25.10 -13.01
CA VAL A 135 -0.48 26.24 -12.25
C VAL A 135 0.72 26.83 -11.50
N PRO A 136 1.20 28.06 -11.82
CA PRO A 136 2.20 28.70 -10.98
C PRO A 136 1.59 28.88 -9.59
N MET A 137 2.31 28.48 -8.54
CA MET A 137 1.92 28.79 -7.16
C MET A 137 1.76 30.31 -7.08
N THR A 138 0.52 30.76 -7.02
CA THR A 138 0.20 32.18 -6.85
C THR A 138 0.43 32.46 -5.38
N VAL A 139 1.44 33.29 -5.08
CA VAL A 139 1.65 33.92 -3.77
C VAL A 139 0.56 34.94 -3.54
#